data_AF-A0A916YGS0-F1
#
_entry.id   AF-A0A916YGS0-F1
#
_cell.length_a   1.000
_cell.length_b   1.000
_cell.length_c   1.000
_cell.angle_alpha   90.00
_cell.angle_beta   90.00
_cell.angle_gamma   90.00
#
_symmetry.space_group_name_H-M   'P 1'
#
loop_
_entity.id
_entity.type
_entity.pdbx_description
1 polymer ?
#
loop_
_entity_poly.entity_id
_entity_poly.type
_entity_poly.pdbx_seq_one_letter_code
_entity_poly.pdbx_strand_id
1 'polypeptide(L)'
;MAYFVISSIAIPDIRFNMASSKPVEMTLDELFKTPKEQLPRYLKIKDAVVPAGSYVETRKGKTNSLQEIYYPVYPSQDVKIPLSELNKEGVSTQPNGSKIVVDTTGKLSLVKNTDKINAKLVIHDTHIQESDLDSTGKYFSSPDFTIEGKFDGSQLGSDIVKLFTDAGLNIEEDAILLHRGDSGMSTPTAILLTLMAALVGILAILTFIPQDNLLKFAGIGGTWDEYVAANTVTLEGITPASMGKRIGAYVIDYIILYAILYVFSGNDYVYVIFVGASFVYFSACDIFLRGSSVGKMIFKQTISPTKLGEEITQNTLLIRNLIKSIFSFFPLIYLVALANPARQTLHDMAAKTTVIDKKSEKI
;
A
#
# COMPACT_ATOMS: atom_id res chain seq x y z
N MET A 1 -9.54 -1.13 9.60
CA MET A 1 -8.47 -0.75 8.65
C MET A 1 -7.19 -0.28 9.34
N ALA A 2 -7.21 0.82 10.11
CA ALA A 2 -6.03 1.33 10.83
C ALA A 2 -5.30 0.25 11.66
N TYR A 3 -6.02 -0.50 12.49
CA TYR A 3 -5.47 -1.60 13.27
C TYR A 3 -4.76 -2.66 12.40
N PHE A 4 -5.35 -3.04 11.27
CA PHE A 4 -4.76 -4.00 10.34
C PHE A 4 -3.47 -3.47 9.71
N VAL A 5 -3.48 -2.22 9.23
CA VAL A 5 -2.26 -1.58 8.67
C VAL A 5 -1.13 -1.57 9.71
N ILE A 6 -1.44 -1.20 10.95
CA ILE A 6 -0.46 -1.16 12.04
C ILE A 6 0.04 -2.57 12.37
N SER A 7 -0.85 -3.51 12.66
CA SER A 7 -0.50 -4.84 13.17
C SER A 7 0.05 -5.81 12.11
N SER A 8 -0.45 -5.75 10.88
CA SER A 8 -0.11 -6.69 9.81
C SER A 8 0.94 -6.14 8.84
N ILE A 9 1.13 -4.82 8.74
CA ILE A 9 2.08 -4.22 7.80
C ILE A 9 3.23 -3.55 8.53
N ALA A 10 2.95 -2.54 9.35
CA ALA A 10 4.01 -1.68 9.90
C ALA A 10 4.78 -2.32 11.08
N ILE A 11 4.09 -2.90 12.07
CA ILE A 11 4.74 -3.52 13.24
C ILE A 11 5.69 -4.66 12.85
N PRO A 12 5.33 -5.59 11.93
CA PRO A 12 6.23 -6.65 11.53
C PRO A 12 7.53 -6.13 10.90
N ASP A 13 7.46 -5.07 10.09
CA ASP A 13 8.65 -4.46 9.47
C ASP A 13 9.50 -3.70 10.50
N ILE A 14 8.88 -3.00 11.46
CA ILE A 14 9.60 -2.38 12.58
C ILE A 14 10.36 -3.44 13.38
N ARG A 15 9.71 -4.56 13.72
CA ARG A 15 10.33 -5.67 14.47
C ARG A 15 11.50 -6.27 13.68
N PHE A 16 11.32 -6.49 12.39
CA PHE A 16 12.36 -7.00 11.50
C PHE A 16 13.59 -6.07 11.45
N ASN A 17 13.36 -4.78 11.25
CA ASN A 17 14.44 -3.80 11.16
C ASN A 17 15.18 -3.61 12.49
N MET A 18 14.46 -3.68 13.62
CA MET A 18 15.05 -3.61 14.96
C MET A 18 15.88 -4.85 15.32
N ALA A 19 15.55 -6.02 14.77
CA ALA A 19 16.28 -7.26 15.07
C ALA A 19 17.63 -7.33 14.34
N SER A 20 17.63 -7.19 13.02
CA SER A 20 18.85 -7.33 12.21
C SER A 20 18.80 -6.64 10.85
N SER A 21 17.60 -6.29 10.36
CA SER A 21 17.37 -5.88 8.96
C SER A 21 17.85 -6.91 7.92
N LYS A 22 18.14 -8.15 8.34
CA LYS A 22 18.60 -9.24 7.49
C LYS A 22 17.59 -10.40 7.57
N PRO A 23 17.26 -11.06 6.44
CA PRO A 23 16.40 -12.24 6.46
C PRO A 23 16.91 -13.28 7.46
N VAL A 24 15.99 -13.90 8.19
CA VAL A 24 16.34 -14.98 9.12
C VAL A 24 16.66 -16.22 8.30
N GLU A 25 17.86 -16.73 8.46
CA GLU A 25 18.31 -17.91 7.74
C GLU A 25 17.78 -19.18 8.42
N MET A 26 17.10 -20.05 7.67
CA MET A 26 16.53 -21.31 8.17
C MET A 26 16.78 -22.45 7.18
N THR A 27 16.74 -23.67 7.68
CA THR A 27 16.60 -24.87 6.86
C THR A 27 15.13 -25.13 6.51
N LEU A 28 14.84 -25.93 5.48
CA LEU A 28 13.47 -26.34 5.16
C LEU A 28 12.84 -27.15 6.29
N ASP A 29 13.61 -28.02 6.95
CA ASP A 29 13.11 -28.80 8.09
C ASP A 29 12.72 -27.90 9.27
N GLU A 30 13.56 -26.91 9.61
CA GLU A 30 13.21 -25.88 10.61
C GLU A 30 11.99 -25.08 10.20
N LEU A 31 11.89 -24.67 8.92
CA LEU A 31 10.75 -23.94 8.39
C LEU A 31 9.44 -24.73 8.59
N PHE A 32 9.42 -26.01 8.21
CA PHE A 32 8.22 -26.84 8.28
C PHE A 32 7.86 -27.27 9.72
N LYS A 33 8.83 -27.30 10.63
CA LYS A 33 8.57 -27.55 12.07
C LYS A 33 8.12 -26.30 12.82
N THR A 34 8.36 -25.11 12.27
CA THR A 34 7.97 -23.85 12.91
C THR A 34 6.49 -23.56 12.64
N PRO A 35 5.66 -23.32 13.68
CA PRO A 35 4.28 -22.91 13.48
C PRO A 35 4.19 -21.65 12.61
N LYS A 36 3.20 -21.58 11.71
CA LYS A 36 3.07 -20.47 10.74
C LYS A 36 3.00 -19.10 11.44
N GLU A 37 2.41 -19.03 12.62
CA GLU A 37 2.27 -17.80 13.41
C GLU A 37 3.59 -17.33 14.03
N GLN A 38 4.58 -18.21 14.10
CA GLN A 38 5.92 -17.95 14.64
C GLN A 38 6.97 -17.73 13.54
N LEU A 39 6.60 -17.90 12.28
CA LEU A 39 7.52 -17.71 11.17
C LEU A 39 8.01 -16.25 11.10
N PRO A 40 9.32 -16.03 10.94
CA PRO A 40 9.88 -14.72 10.62
C PRO A 40 9.23 -14.16 9.36
N ARG A 41 9.03 -12.84 9.32
CA ARG A 41 8.49 -12.17 8.15
C ARG A 41 9.41 -12.23 6.93
N TYR A 42 10.72 -12.25 7.12
CA TYR A 42 11.70 -12.34 6.03
C TYR A 42 12.61 -13.52 6.28
N LEU A 43 12.67 -14.42 5.30
CA LEU A 43 13.28 -15.73 5.41
C LEU A 43 14.28 -15.94 4.28
N LYS A 44 15.36 -16.65 4.58
CA LYS A 44 16.31 -17.17 3.60
C LYS A 44 16.57 -18.64 3.86
N ILE A 45 16.33 -19.49 2.85
CA ILE A 45 16.42 -20.94 2.96
C ILE A 45 17.79 -21.44 2.48
N LYS A 46 18.48 -22.21 3.31
CA LYS A 46 19.88 -22.61 3.08
C LYS A 46 20.08 -23.95 2.39
N ASP A 47 19.17 -24.89 2.59
CA ASP A 47 19.31 -26.31 2.21
C ASP A 47 18.22 -26.74 1.22
N ALA A 48 17.94 -25.84 0.28
CA ALA A 48 16.87 -25.97 -0.68
C ALA A 48 17.39 -25.86 -2.12
N VAL A 49 16.67 -26.49 -3.04
CA VAL A 49 16.93 -26.43 -4.48
C VAL A 49 15.65 -26.17 -5.25
N VAL A 50 15.79 -25.50 -6.40
CA VAL A 50 14.70 -25.29 -7.36
C VAL A 50 15.03 -26.08 -8.62
N PRO A 51 14.24 -27.10 -8.97
CA PRO A 51 14.48 -27.86 -10.18
C PRO A 51 14.33 -26.99 -11.43
N ALA A 52 15.33 -27.02 -12.31
CA ALA A 52 15.33 -26.25 -13.54
C ALA A 52 14.04 -26.48 -14.35
N GLY A 53 13.42 -25.41 -14.83
CA GLY A 53 12.19 -25.48 -15.61
C GLY A 53 10.99 -26.04 -14.83
N SER A 54 10.98 -25.90 -13.50
CA SER A 54 9.82 -26.21 -12.65
C SER A 54 9.26 -24.91 -12.10
N TYR A 55 8.61 -24.14 -12.97
CA TYR A 55 7.96 -22.89 -12.59
C TYR A 55 6.72 -22.66 -13.46
N VAL A 56 5.79 -21.86 -12.93
CA VAL A 56 4.61 -21.37 -13.63
C VAL A 56 4.80 -19.89 -13.90
N GLU A 57 4.57 -19.46 -15.13
CA GLU A 57 4.60 -18.06 -15.51
C GLU A 57 3.18 -17.48 -15.54
N THR A 58 3.03 -16.30 -14.97
CA THR A 58 1.86 -15.45 -15.22
C THR A 58 2.29 -14.33 -16.17
N ARG A 59 1.54 -14.16 -17.27
CA ARG A 59 1.81 -13.15 -18.29
C ARG A 59 0.67 -12.15 -18.40
N LYS A 60 1.00 -10.90 -18.68
CA LYS A 60 0.02 -9.83 -18.89
C LYS A 60 -0.72 -10.04 -20.20
N GLY A 61 -2.02 -10.32 -20.15
CA GLY A 61 -2.80 -10.76 -21.31
C GLY A 61 -2.78 -9.86 -22.56
N LYS A 62 -2.54 -8.54 -22.43
CA LYS A 62 -2.47 -7.63 -23.58
C LYS A 62 -1.11 -7.60 -24.28
N THR A 63 -0.02 -7.71 -23.52
CA THR A 63 1.35 -7.52 -24.01
C THR A 63 2.13 -8.83 -24.08
N ASN A 64 1.59 -9.90 -23.51
CA ASN A 64 2.28 -11.18 -23.29
C ASN A 64 3.62 -11.04 -22.54
N SER A 65 3.81 -9.93 -21.83
CA SER A 65 5.01 -9.69 -21.03
C SER A 65 4.92 -10.52 -19.75
N LEU A 66 6.03 -11.15 -19.37
CA LEU A 66 6.19 -11.77 -18.05
C LEU A 66 5.81 -10.77 -16.95
N GLN A 67 5.00 -11.23 -16.00
CA GLN A 67 4.56 -10.42 -14.86
C GLN A 67 5.14 -10.98 -13.56
N GLU A 68 5.08 -12.30 -13.39
CA GLU A 68 5.51 -12.99 -12.18
C GLU A 68 5.73 -14.48 -12.49
N ILE A 69 6.52 -15.14 -11.65
CA ILE A 69 6.65 -16.60 -11.66
C ILE A 69 6.36 -17.19 -10.29
N TYR A 70 5.95 -18.46 -10.30
CA TYR A 70 5.84 -19.30 -9.12
C TYR A 70 6.76 -20.50 -9.30
N TYR A 71 7.54 -20.87 -8.30
CA TYR A 71 8.38 -22.06 -8.36
C TYR A 71 8.40 -22.83 -7.04
N PRO A 72 8.24 -24.18 -7.07
CA PRO A 72 8.31 -25.00 -5.88
C PRO A 72 9.77 -25.21 -5.46
N VAL A 73 9.94 -25.38 -4.16
CA VAL A 73 11.24 -25.56 -3.52
C VAL A 73 11.28 -26.90 -2.82
N TYR A 74 12.39 -27.62 -2.98
CA TYR A 74 12.58 -28.96 -2.43
C TYR A 74 13.84 -29.05 -1.56
N PRO A 75 13.88 -29.97 -0.57
CA PRO A 75 15.09 -30.27 0.19
C PRO A 75 16.24 -30.71 -0.73
N SER A 76 17.43 -30.15 -0.52
CA SER A 76 18.60 -30.54 -1.32
C SER A 76 18.94 -32.03 -1.19
N GLN A 77 18.56 -32.68 -0.09
CA GLN A 77 18.85 -34.10 0.16
C GLN A 77 18.01 -35.03 -0.71
N ASP A 78 16.76 -34.66 -0.98
CA ASP A 78 15.82 -35.45 -1.78
C ASP A 78 16.13 -35.39 -3.29
N VAL A 79 17.08 -34.54 -3.67
CA VAL A 79 17.48 -34.28 -5.06
C VAL A 79 18.89 -34.79 -5.38
N LYS A 80 19.67 -35.24 -4.40
CA LYS A 80 21.04 -35.70 -4.62
C LYS A 80 21.08 -37.16 -5.10
N ILE A 81 21.43 -37.38 -6.36
CA ILE A 81 21.87 -38.69 -6.85
C ILE A 81 23.37 -38.86 -6.59
N PRO A 82 23.82 -39.95 -5.94
CA PRO A 82 25.24 -40.26 -5.82
C PRO A 82 25.91 -40.39 -7.20
N LEU A 83 27.09 -39.77 -7.41
CA LEU A 83 27.84 -39.88 -8.68
C LEU A 83 28.11 -41.34 -9.10
N SER A 84 28.15 -42.27 -8.14
CA SER A 84 28.31 -43.71 -8.41
C SER A 84 27.14 -44.35 -9.14
N GLU A 85 25.95 -43.75 -9.10
CA GLU A 85 24.76 -44.22 -9.83
C GLU A 85 24.70 -43.63 -11.25
N LEU A 86 25.28 -42.45 -11.46
CA LEU A 86 25.43 -41.77 -12.75
C LEU A 86 26.29 -42.55 -13.77
N ASN A 87 27.29 -43.29 -13.29
CA ASN A 87 28.17 -44.09 -14.14
C ASN A 87 27.59 -45.45 -14.55
N LYS A 88 26.47 -45.89 -13.96
CA LYS A 88 25.88 -47.21 -14.23
C LYS A 88 24.73 -47.17 -15.23
N GLU A 89 24.03 -46.05 -15.34
CA GLU A 89 22.98 -45.83 -16.34
C GLU A 89 23.51 -44.85 -17.38
N GLY A 90 23.90 -45.34 -18.56
CA GLY A 90 24.44 -44.51 -19.64
C GLY A 90 23.53 -43.31 -19.94
N VAL A 91 24.11 -42.11 -19.88
CA VAL A 91 23.46 -40.78 -20.04
C VAL A 91 22.82 -40.56 -21.44
N SER A 92 22.89 -41.55 -22.32
CA SER A 92 22.27 -41.51 -23.64
C SER A 92 20.95 -42.28 -23.59
N THR A 93 19.84 -41.55 -23.56
CA THR A 93 18.45 -42.01 -23.80
C THR A 93 17.73 -42.71 -22.63
N GLN A 94 17.33 -41.95 -21.61
CA GLN A 94 16.11 -42.30 -20.87
C GLN A 94 14.94 -41.45 -21.39
N PRO A 95 13.87 -42.06 -21.94
CA PRO A 95 12.75 -41.32 -22.54
C PRO A 95 11.79 -40.64 -21.56
N ASN A 96 11.92 -40.78 -20.23
CA ASN A 96 10.93 -40.25 -19.29
C ASN A 96 11.56 -39.64 -18.03
N GLY A 97 11.60 -38.30 -17.97
CA GLY A 97 11.39 -37.56 -16.71
C GLY A 97 12.60 -37.06 -15.91
N SER A 98 13.85 -37.38 -16.25
CA SER A 98 15.01 -36.90 -15.48
C SER A 98 15.44 -35.50 -15.92
N LYS A 99 15.36 -34.49 -15.04
CA LYS A 99 15.87 -33.12 -15.27
C LYS A 99 17.19 -32.89 -14.52
N ILE A 100 18.15 -32.24 -15.17
CA ILE A 100 19.41 -31.78 -14.55
C ILE A 100 19.12 -30.46 -13.82
N VAL A 101 19.58 -30.33 -12.58
CA VAL A 101 19.39 -29.18 -11.70
C VAL A 101 20.74 -28.75 -11.13
N VAL A 102 20.96 -27.45 -10.97
CA VAL A 102 22.16 -26.90 -10.31
C VAL A 102 21.73 -26.44 -8.91
N ASP A 103 22.42 -26.90 -7.86
CA ASP A 103 22.15 -26.44 -6.50
C ASP A 103 22.70 -25.02 -6.26
N THR A 104 22.33 -24.41 -5.14
CA THR A 104 22.75 -23.05 -4.75
C THR A 104 24.26 -22.89 -4.52
N THR A 105 25.04 -23.99 -4.58
CA THR A 105 26.50 -23.99 -4.50
C THR A 105 27.18 -24.16 -5.87
N GLY A 106 26.39 -24.23 -6.94
CA GLY A 106 26.87 -24.48 -8.30
C GLY A 106 27.16 -25.96 -8.58
N LYS A 107 26.70 -26.89 -7.74
CA LYS A 107 26.88 -28.34 -7.98
C LYS A 107 25.70 -28.91 -8.77
N LEU A 108 26.03 -29.65 -9.82
CA LEU A 108 25.05 -30.39 -10.64
C LEU A 108 24.44 -31.55 -9.84
N SER A 109 23.12 -31.62 -9.81
CA SER A 109 22.30 -32.69 -9.23
C SER A 109 21.24 -33.11 -10.26
N LEU A 110 20.98 -34.42 -10.41
CA LEU A 110 19.88 -34.92 -11.25
C LEU A 110 18.65 -35.13 -10.37
N VAL A 111 17.51 -34.53 -10.73
CA VAL A 111 16.25 -34.80 -10.04
C VAL A 111 15.59 -36.00 -10.72
N LYS A 112 15.41 -37.10 -9.97
CA LYS A 112 14.56 -38.23 -10.36
C LYS A 112 13.29 -38.17 -9.50
N ASN A 113 12.11 -38.23 -10.12
CA ASN A 113 10.80 -38.38 -9.46
C ASN A 113 10.29 -37.17 -8.63
N THR A 114 10.28 -35.94 -9.19
CA THR A 114 9.49 -34.82 -8.60
C THR A 114 8.04 -35.21 -8.35
N ASP A 115 7.50 -36.09 -9.19
CA ASP A 115 6.11 -36.54 -9.19
C ASP A 115 5.73 -37.33 -7.92
N LYS A 116 6.70 -37.63 -7.04
CA LYS A 116 6.49 -38.29 -5.75
C LYS A 116 6.75 -37.38 -4.55
N ILE A 117 7.30 -36.18 -4.76
CA ILE A 117 7.64 -35.25 -3.69
C ILE A 117 6.61 -34.14 -3.69
N ASN A 118 5.85 -34.01 -2.60
CA ASN A 118 4.93 -32.90 -2.42
C ASN A 118 5.73 -31.67 -2.01
N ALA A 119 5.76 -30.64 -2.85
CA ALA A 119 6.38 -29.37 -2.51
C ALA A 119 5.56 -28.67 -1.42
N LYS A 120 6.21 -28.35 -0.30
CA LYS A 120 5.60 -27.65 0.84
C LYS A 120 5.96 -26.16 0.91
N LEU A 121 6.81 -25.70 0.00
CA LEU A 121 7.24 -24.31 -0.13
C LEU A 121 7.19 -23.91 -1.61
N VAL A 122 6.56 -22.77 -1.87
CA VAL A 122 6.52 -22.13 -3.19
C VAL A 122 7.00 -20.69 -3.05
N ILE A 123 7.84 -20.25 -3.99
CA ILE A 123 8.24 -18.85 -4.08
C ILE A 123 7.43 -18.17 -5.18
N HIS A 124 6.87 -17.02 -4.87
CA HIS A 124 6.26 -16.10 -5.81
C HIS A 124 7.24 -14.95 -6.06
N ASP A 125 7.66 -14.75 -7.31
CA ASP A 125 8.66 -13.76 -7.68
C ASP A 125 8.12 -12.82 -8.76
N THR A 126 7.99 -11.55 -8.38
CA THR A 126 7.45 -10.46 -9.22
C THR A 126 8.53 -9.58 -9.84
N HIS A 127 9.81 -9.78 -9.48
CA HIS A 127 10.91 -8.92 -9.90
C HIS A 127 11.69 -9.49 -11.08
N ILE A 128 11.28 -10.66 -11.56
CA ILE A 128 11.92 -11.35 -12.67
C ILE A 128 11.60 -10.69 -14.01
N GLN A 129 12.60 -10.63 -14.88
CA GLN A 129 12.47 -10.13 -16.26
C GLN A 129 12.56 -11.29 -17.25
N GLU A 130 12.00 -11.07 -18.45
CA GLU A 130 12.05 -12.05 -19.55
C GLU A 130 13.49 -12.49 -19.88
N SER A 131 14.46 -11.58 -19.74
CA SER A 131 15.88 -11.86 -19.96
C SER A 131 16.49 -12.81 -18.93
N ASP A 132 15.87 -12.94 -17.76
CA ASP A 132 16.38 -13.78 -16.67
C ASP A 132 16.01 -15.24 -16.90
N LEU A 133 14.80 -15.50 -17.43
CA LEU A 133 14.25 -16.83 -17.71
C LEU A 133 14.76 -17.47 -19.00
N ASP A 134 15.98 -17.15 -19.44
CA ASP A 134 16.50 -17.70 -20.69
C ASP A 134 16.37 -19.24 -20.73
N SER A 135 16.20 -19.79 -21.93
CA SER A 135 16.04 -21.24 -22.15
C SER A 135 17.19 -22.08 -21.56
N THR A 136 18.27 -21.44 -21.13
CA THR A 136 19.44 -22.08 -20.51
C THR A 136 19.32 -22.21 -18.98
N GLY A 137 18.26 -21.69 -18.36
CA GLY A 137 18.02 -21.83 -16.92
C GLY A 137 19.01 -21.06 -16.05
N LYS A 138 19.59 -19.97 -16.58
CA LYS A 138 20.61 -19.19 -15.86
C LYS A 138 20.09 -18.57 -14.58
N TYR A 139 18.82 -18.19 -14.52
CA TYR A 139 18.22 -17.59 -13.33
C TYR A 139 18.47 -18.42 -12.07
N PHE A 140 18.05 -19.69 -12.09
CA PHE A 140 18.19 -20.61 -10.94
C PHE A 140 19.62 -21.10 -10.73
N SER A 141 20.46 -21.02 -11.77
CA SER A 141 21.86 -21.46 -11.72
C SER A 141 22.84 -20.32 -11.40
N SER A 142 22.35 -19.09 -11.24
CA SER A 142 23.18 -17.94 -10.93
C SER A 142 23.85 -18.12 -9.56
N PRO A 143 25.15 -17.81 -9.40
CA PRO A 143 25.81 -17.87 -8.09
C PRO A 143 25.19 -16.91 -7.07
N ASP A 144 24.48 -15.88 -7.54
CA ASP A 144 23.77 -14.92 -6.70
C ASP A 144 22.31 -15.34 -6.42
N PHE A 145 21.87 -16.48 -6.96
CA PHE A 145 20.52 -16.98 -6.71
C PHE A 145 20.38 -17.46 -5.27
N THR A 146 19.51 -16.81 -4.51
CA THR A 146 19.12 -17.23 -3.16
C THR A 146 17.64 -17.54 -3.12
N ILE A 147 17.25 -18.51 -2.28
CA ILE A 147 15.85 -18.83 -2.01
C ILE A 147 15.46 -18.02 -0.78
N GLU A 148 14.92 -16.83 -1.01
CA GLU A 148 14.50 -15.92 0.05
C GLU A 148 13.21 -15.19 -0.33
N GLY A 149 12.49 -14.72 0.67
CA GLY A 149 11.27 -13.97 0.46
C GLY A 149 10.57 -13.60 1.76
N LYS A 150 9.50 -12.82 1.59
CA LYS A 150 8.64 -12.36 2.66
C LYS A 150 7.51 -13.37 2.89
N PHE A 151 7.34 -13.79 4.13
CA PHE A 151 6.17 -14.51 4.60
C PHE A 151 5.15 -13.53 5.18
N ASP A 152 3.94 -13.51 4.62
CA ASP A 152 2.84 -12.66 5.08
C ASP A 152 1.58 -13.46 5.46
N GLY A 153 1.68 -14.80 5.45
CA GLY A 153 0.57 -15.71 5.73
C GLY A 153 -0.42 -15.89 4.58
N SER A 154 -0.16 -15.31 3.40
CA SER A 154 -0.92 -15.60 2.19
C SER A 154 -0.78 -17.08 1.80
N GLN A 155 -1.81 -17.58 1.11
CA GLN A 155 -1.87 -18.94 0.59
C GLN A 155 -1.73 -18.92 -0.92
N LEU A 156 -1.26 -20.04 -1.49
CA LEU A 156 -1.20 -20.23 -2.92
C LEU A 156 -2.62 -20.29 -3.52
N GLY A 157 -2.84 -19.57 -4.62
CA GLY A 157 -4.12 -19.62 -5.34
C GLY A 157 -4.41 -21.01 -5.90
N SER A 158 -5.67 -21.43 -5.88
CA SER A 158 -6.09 -22.76 -6.38
C SER A 158 -5.82 -22.93 -7.88
N ASP A 159 -5.84 -21.83 -8.63
CA ASP A 159 -5.46 -21.76 -10.03
C ASP A 159 -3.97 -22.07 -10.23
N ILE A 160 -3.09 -21.52 -9.40
CA ILE A 160 -1.65 -21.82 -9.45
C ILE A 160 -1.36 -23.26 -9.03
N VAL A 161 -2.01 -23.76 -7.98
CA VAL A 161 -1.93 -25.18 -7.58
C VAL A 161 -2.33 -26.10 -8.73
N LYS A 162 -3.42 -25.77 -9.43
CA LYS A 162 -3.86 -26.53 -10.60
C LYS A 162 -2.84 -26.49 -11.73
N LEU A 163 -2.23 -25.34 -12.03
CA LEU A 163 -1.20 -25.24 -13.07
C LEU A 163 0.03 -26.13 -12.75
N PHE A 164 0.45 -26.19 -11.48
CA PHE A 164 1.49 -27.13 -11.08
C PHE A 164 1.05 -28.59 -11.23
N THR A 165 -0.17 -28.92 -10.81
CA THR A 165 -0.73 -30.27 -10.90
C THR A 165 -0.85 -30.73 -12.37
N ASP A 166 -1.33 -29.85 -13.25
CA ASP A 166 -1.43 -30.09 -14.69
C ASP A 166 -0.04 -30.30 -15.33
N ALA A 167 1.02 -29.72 -14.75
CA ALA A 167 2.42 -29.93 -15.13
C ALA A 167 3.07 -31.18 -14.49
N GLY A 168 2.30 -31.98 -13.72
CA GLY A 168 2.80 -33.19 -13.04
C GLY A 168 3.54 -32.92 -11.73
N LEU A 169 3.47 -31.70 -11.19
CA LEU A 169 4.11 -31.33 -9.94
C LEU A 169 3.08 -31.34 -8.80
N ASN A 170 3.37 -32.09 -7.74
CA ASN A 170 2.50 -32.15 -6.57
C ASN A 170 2.86 -31.03 -5.60
N ILE A 171 1.89 -30.16 -5.29
CA ILE A 171 2.01 -29.10 -4.30
C ILE A 171 1.09 -29.42 -3.14
N GLU A 172 1.56 -29.28 -1.90
CA GLU A 172 0.71 -29.45 -0.73
C GLU A 172 -0.31 -28.31 -0.65
N GLU A 173 -1.57 -28.59 -0.30
CA GLU A 173 -2.64 -27.57 -0.25
C GLU A 173 -2.30 -26.42 0.71
N ASP A 174 -1.54 -26.70 1.77
CA ASP A 174 -1.12 -25.74 2.78
C ASP A 174 0.34 -25.30 2.62
N ALA A 175 0.91 -25.46 1.42
CA ALA A 175 2.27 -25.02 1.10
C ALA A 175 2.51 -23.57 1.52
N ILE A 176 3.67 -23.32 2.12
CA ILE A 176 4.11 -21.99 2.52
C ILE A 176 4.41 -21.19 1.25
N LEU A 177 3.87 -19.97 1.17
CA LEU A 177 4.16 -19.03 0.10
C LEU A 177 5.12 -17.95 0.60
N LEU A 178 6.24 -17.76 -0.10
CA LEU A 178 7.14 -16.63 0.13
C LEU A 178 7.15 -15.70 -1.08
N HIS A 179 7.07 -14.39 -0.84
CA HIS A 179 7.14 -13.37 -1.87
C HIS A 179 8.57 -12.85 -2.01
N ARG A 180 9.23 -13.17 -3.12
CA ARG A 180 10.60 -12.74 -3.42
C ARG A 180 10.62 -11.33 -4.00
N GLY A 181 11.65 -10.57 -3.64
CA GLY A 181 11.87 -9.20 -4.09
C GLY A 181 11.15 -8.14 -3.26
N ASP A 182 10.22 -8.54 -2.40
CA ASP A 182 9.64 -7.66 -1.38
C ASP A 182 10.73 -7.28 -0.35
N SER A 183 11.30 -6.09 -0.51
CA SER A 183 12.13 -5.48 0.53
C SER A 183 11.26 -4.97 1.69
N GLY A 184 11.72 -5.14 2.93
CA GLY A 184 11.03 -4.59 4.08
C GLY A 184 10.94 -3.08 4.03
N MET A 185 9.81 -2.53 4.51
CA MET A 185 9.65 -1.10 4.66
C MET A 185 10.72 -0.58 5.62
N SER A 186 11.41 0.50 5.26
CA SER A 186 12.40 1.12 6.14
C SER A 186 11.77 1.53 7.49
N THR A 187 12.55 1.50 8.58
CA THR A 187 12.04 1.87 9.92
C THR A 187 11.37 3.24 9.95
N PRO A 188 11.93 4.31 9.36
CA PRO A 188 11.25 5.61 9.31
C PRO A 188 9.90 5.54 8.59
N THR A 189 9.83 4.84 7.45
CA THR A 189 8.58 4.71 6.68
C THR A 189 7.53 3.92 7.47
N ALA A 190 7.92 2.83 8.15
CA ALA A 190 7.00 2.02 8.95
C ALA A 190 6.49 2.76 10.19
N ILE A 191 7.35 3.55 10.86
CA ILE A 191 6.93 4.45 11.96
C ILE A 191 5.94 5.50 11.43
N LEU A 192 6.25 6.16 10.32
CA LEU A 192 5.36 7.16 9.72
C LEU A 192 4.00 6.56 9.36
N LEU A 193 3.98 5.38 8.73
CA LEU A 193 2.76 4.66 8.41
C LEU A 193 1.95 4.31 9.67
N THR A 194 2.63 3.88 10.74
CA THR A 194 2.00 3.60 12.03
C THR A 194 1.33 4.84 12.61
N LEU A 195 2.03 5.98 12.63
CA LEU A 195 1.50 7.24 13.14
C LEU A 195 0.30 7.73 12.31
N MET A 196 0.40 7.66 10.98
CA MET A 196 -0.68 8.05 10.08
C MET A 196 -1.91 7.15 10.24
N ALA A 197 -1.71 5.83 10.28
CA ALA A 197 -2.79 4.87 10.50
C ALA A 197 -3.44 5.06 11.89
N ALA A 198 -2.65 5.29 12.93
CA ALA A 198 -3.14 5.54 14.28
C ALA A 198 -3.97 6.84 14.34
N LEU A 199 -3.47 7.92 13.74
CA LEU A 199 -4.19 9.18 13.62
C LEU A 199 -5.54 8.99 12.89
N VAL A 200 -5.54 8.26 11.77
CA VAL A 200 -6.77 7.91 11.04
C VAL A 200 -7.73 7.10 11.90
N GLY A 201 -7.22 6.12 12.65
CA GLY A 201 -8.02 5.31 13.57
C GLY A 201 -8.64 6.15 14.69
N ILE A 202 -7.85 7.03 15.32
CA ILE A 202 -8.31 7.96 16.37
C ILE A 202 -9.38 8.87 15.81
N LEU A 203 -9.12 9.54 14.68
CA LEU A 203 -10.08 10.46 14.06
C LEU A 203 -11.38 9.75 13.68
N ALA A 204 -11.31 8.51 13.16
CA ALA A 204 -12.50 7.70 12.91
C ALA A 204 -13.29 7.41 14.20
N ILE A 205 -12.62 7.05 15.30
CA ILE A 205 -13.28 6.87 16.61
C ILE A 205 -13.93 8.17 17.08
N LEU A 206 -13.25 9.31 16.95
CA LEU A 206 -13.78 10.61 17.34
C LEU A 206 -15.06 10.98 16.57
N THR A 207 -15.28 10.47 15.35
CA THR A 207 -16.53 10.73 14.61
C THR A 207 -17.77 10.11 15.26
N PHE A 208 -17.61 9.12 16.13
CA PHE A 208 -18.71 8.49 16.86
C PHE A 208 -18.97 9.14 18.22
N ILE A 209 -18.10 10.05 18.68
CA ILE A 209 -18.29 10.74 19.95
C ILE A 209 -19.21 11.95 19.73
N PRO A 210 -20.27 12.12 20.53
CA PRO A 210 -21.09 13.32 20.47
C PRO A 210 -20.25 14.60 20.59
N GLN A 211 -20.58 15.61 19.78
CA GLN A 211 -19.78 16.84 19.66
C GLN A 211 -19.58 17.57 21.00
N ASP A 212 -20.60 17.59 21.85
CA ASP A 212 -20.51 18.18 23.20
C ASP A 212 -19.44 17.51 24.07
N ASN A 213 -19.30 16.19 23.95
CA ASN A 213 -18.29 15.43 24.70
C ASN A 213 -16.89 15.70 24.16
N LEU A 214 -16.75 15.91 22.85
CA LEU A 214 -15.48 16.33 22.23
C LEU A 214 -15.06 17.72 22.70
N LEU A 215 -15.99 18.67 22.81
CA LEU A 215 -15.70 20.00 23.35
C LEU A 215 -15.26 19.94 24.81
N LYS A 216 -15.99 19.19 25.64
CA LYS A 216 -15.62 18.98 27.05
C LYS A 216 -14.22 18.34 27.17
N PHE A 217 -13.93 17.34 26.33
CA PHE A 217 -12.61 16.72 26.27
C PHE A 217 -11.52 17.72 25.88
N ALA A 218 -11.82 18.65 24.96
CA ALA A 218 -10.92 19.73 24.56
C ALA A 218 -10.79 20.86 25.61
N GLY A 219 -11.45 20.73 26.78
CA GLY A 219 -11.47 21.77 27.82
C GLY A 219 -12.32 22.99 27.46
N ILE A 220 -13.16 22.87 26.44
CA ILE A 220 -14.08 23.92 25.99
C ILE A 220 -15.40 23.71 26.75
N GLY A 221 -15.72 24.67 27.63
CA GLY A 221 -17.00 24.69 28.34
C GLY A 221 -18.17 24.99 27.39
N GLY A 222 -19.35 24.49 27.75
CA GLY A 222 -20.60 24.73 27.03
C GLY A 222 -21.04 23.56 26.12
N THR A 223 -22.14 23.78 25.42
CA THR A 223 -22.64 22.87 24.36
C THR A 223 -22.01 23.20 23.02
N TRP A 224 -22.11 22.29 22.06
CA TRP A 224 -21.72 22.54 20.68
C TRP A 224 -22.46 23.72 20.09
N ASP A 225 -23.75 23.87 20.41
CA ASP A 225 -24.54 25.01 19.96
C ASP A 225 -24.07 26.33 20.58
N GLU A 226 -23.67 26.34 21.85
CA GLU A 226 -23.08 27.52 22.51
C GLU A 226 -21.70 27.84 21.94
N TYR A 227 -20.86 26.83 21.71
CA TYR A 227 -19.57 27.00 21.06
C TYR A 227 -19.72 27.54 19.64
N VAL A 228 -20.63 26.96 18.87
CA VAL A 228 -20.97 27.43 17.54
C VAL A 228 -21.53 28.84 17.64
N ALA A 229 -22.44 29.17 18.54
CA ALA A 229 -22.97 30.53 18.67
C ALA A 229 -21.88 31.55 19.05
N ALA A 230 -20.97 31.20 19.96
CA ALA A 230 -19.87 32.04 20.42
C ALA A 230 -18.78 32.25 19.35
N ASN A 231 -18.57 31.26 18.47
CA ASN A 231 -17.56 31.30 17.42
C ASN A 231 -18.15 31.53 16.02
N THR A 232 -19.48 31.55 15.89
CA THR A 232 -20.19 32.02 14.72
C THR A 232 -19.92 33.50 14.66
N VAL A 233 -18.94 33.86 13.85
CA VAL A 233 -18.77 35.25 13.46
C VAL A 233 -20.09 35.65 12.82
N THR A 234 -20.78 36.62 13.43
CA THR A 234 -21.92 37.28 12.78
C THR A 234 -21.41 37.79 11.44
N LEU A 235 -21.89 37.15 10.38
CA LEU A 235 -21.50 37.47 9.02
C LEU A 235 -22.18 38.79 8.64
N GLU A 236 -21.60 39.90 9.09
CA GLU A 236 -22.10 41.23 8.79
C GLU A 236 -22.05 41.47 7.28
N GLY A 237 -23.21 41.38 6.63
CA GLY A 237 -23.36 41.62 5.19
C GLY A 237 -22.82 40.51 4.29
N ILE A 238 -22.47 39.33 4.82
CA ILE A 238 -21.90 38.23 4.04
C ILE A 238 -22.86 37.02 4.05
N THR A 239 -23.21 36.51 2.87
CA THR A 239 -24.07 35.32 2.74
C THR A 239 -23.21 34.09 2.40
N PRO A 240 -23.13 33.07 3.28
CA PRO A 240 -22.44 31.82 2.97
C PRO A 240 -23.04 31.14 1.75
N ALA A 241 -22.18 30.59 0.91
CA ALA A 241 -22.63 29.77 -0.19
C ALA A 241 -23.44 28.56 0.32
N SER A 242 -24.39 28.10 -0.50
CA SER A 242 -25.19 26.92 -0.17
C SER A 242 -24.32 25.67 0.02
N MET A 243 -24.76 24.78 0.91
CA MET A 243 -24.09 23.50 1.16
C MET A 243 -23.93 22.70 -0.14
N GLY A 244 -24.98 22.62 -0.97
CA GLY A 244 -24.94 21.92 -2.25
C GLY A 244 -23.88 22.45 -3.21
N LYS A 245 -23.76 23.77 -3.38
CA LYS A 245 -22.69 24.36 -4.21
C LYS A 245 -21.29 24.05 -3.67
N ARG A 246 -21.11 24.06 -2.35
CA ARG A 246 -19.81 23.77 -1.71
C ARG A 246 -19.41 22.30 -1.87
N ILE A 247 -20.36 21.38 -1.69
CA ILE A 247 -20.15 19.96 -1.95
C ILE A 247 -19.82 19.76 -3.44
N GLY A 248 -20.60 20.37 -4.34
CA GLY A 248 -20.34 20.30 -5.78
C GLY A 248 -18.94 20.79 -6.16
N ALA A 249 -18.54 21.96 -5.65
CA ALA A 249 -17.20 22.51 -5.87
C ALA A 249 -16.11 21.56 -5.36
N TYR A 250 -16.29 21.01 -4.14
CA TYR A 250 -15.36 20.07 -3.55
C TYR A 250 -15.23 18.77 -4.35
N VAL A 251 -16.34 18.22 -4.85
CA VAL A 251 -16.35 17.02 -5.71
C VAL A 251 -15.57 17.28 -7.01
N ILE A 252 -15.79 18.41 -7.68
CA ILE A 252 -15.05 18.76 -8.90
C ILE A 252 -13.55 18.86 -8.63
N ASP A 253 -13.16 19.56 -7.55
CA ASP A 253 -11.76 19.67 -7.17
C ASP A 253 -11.13 18.29 -6.89
N TYR A 254 -11.88 17.37 -6.27
CA TYR A 254 -11.40 16.03 -6.00
C TYR A 254 -11.26 15.18 -7.27
N ILE A 255 -12.16 15.32 -8.25
CA ILE A 255 -12.01 14.65 -9.55
C ILE A 255 -10.69 15.06 -10.20
N ILE A 256 -10.33 16.34 -10.14
CA ILE A 256 -9.05 16.85 -10.66
C ILE A 256 -7.87 16.24 -9.89
N LEU A 257 -7.95 16.23 -8.55
CA LEU A 257 -6.90 15.64 -7.71
C LEU A 257 -6.73 14.13 -7.93
N TYR A 258 -7.82 13.38 -8.11
CA TYR A 258 -7.77 11.95 -8.44
C TYR A 258 -7.20 11.69 -9.84
N ALA A 259 -7.49 12.56 -10.82
CA ALA A 259 -6.87 12.46 -12.14
C ALA A 259 -5.35 12.68 -12.05
N ILE A 260 -4.88 13.61 -11.22
CA ILE A 260 -3.44 13.79 -10.93
C ILE A 260 -2.90 12.54 -10.24
N LEU A 261 -3.60 12.03 -9.23
CA LEU A 261 -3.17 10.85 -8.46
C LEU A 261 -3.04 9.60 -9.34
N TYR A 262 -3.94 9.43 -10.31
CA TYR A 262 -3.92 8.30 -11.22
C TYR A 262 -2.62 8.22 -12.03
N VAL A 263 -1.98 9.35 -12.33
CA VAL A 263 -0.65 9.37 -12.99
C VAL A 263 0.44 8.72 -12.13
N PHE A 264 0.25 8.70 -10.81
CA PHE A 264 1.17 8.11 -9.83
C PHE A 264 0.68 6.75 -9.30
N SER A 265 -0.33 6.13 -9.94
CA SER A 265 -0.81 4.81 -9.52
C SER A 265 0.32 3.78 -9.66
N GLY A 266 0.66 3.09 -8.58
CA GLY A 266 1.77 2.13 -8.52
C GLY A 266 3.01 2.63 -7.78
N ASN A 267 3.00 3.88 -7.28
CA ASN A 267 4.05 4.37 -6.38
C ASN A 267 3.68 4.11 -4.91
N ASP A 268 4.59 3.55 -4.12
CA ASP A 268 4.36 3.27 -2.69
C ASP A 268 4.05 4.53 -1.86
N TYR A 269 4.46 5.70 -2.36
CA TYR A 269 4.22 6.99 -1.73
C TYR A 269 2.96 7.70 -2.24
N VAL A 270 2.08 7.02 -2.97
CA VAL A 270 0.87 7.60 -3.60
C VAL A 270 0.05 8.46 -2.64
N TYR A 271 -0.10 8.07 -1.38
CA TYR A 271 -0.83 8.84 -0.37
C TYR A 271 -0.11 10.12 0.07
N VAL A 272 1.22 10.06 0.24
CA VAL A 272 2.03 11.24 0.58
C VAL A 272 2.02 12.22 -0.59
N ILE A 273 2.15 11.70 -1.81
CA ILE A 273 2.02 12.47 -3.05
C ILE A 273 0.63 13.11 -3.12
N PHE A 274 -0.43 12.39 -2.77
CA PHE A 274 -1.80 12.93 -2.77
C PHE A 274 -1.95 14.12 -1.81
N VAL A 275 -1.44 14.03 -0.58
CA VAL A 275 -1.50 15.15 0.39
C VAL A 275 -0.71 16.35 -0.13
N GLY A 276 0.51 16.12 -0.60
CA GLY A 276 1.37 17.16 -1.16
C GLY A 276 0.73 17.84 -2.39
N ALA A 277 0.22 17.05 -3.33
CA ALA A 277 -0.47 17.53 -4.52
C ALA A 277 -1.75 18.31 -4.17
N SER A 278 -2.53 17.83 -3.19
CA SER A 278 -3.72 18.54 -2.70
C SER A 278 -3.36 19.89 -2.09
N PHE A 279 -2.30 19.93 -1.27
CA PHE A 279 -1.81 21.16 -0.66
C PHE A 279 -1.35 22.17 -1.71
N VAL A 280 -0.52 21.72 -2.66
CA VAL A 280 -0.01 22.56 -3.74
C VAL A 280 -1.16 23.06 -4.62
N TYR A 281 -2.08 22.18 -5.03
CA TYR A 281 -3.23 22.54 -5.86
C TYR A 281 -4.10 23.62 -5.20
N PHE A 282 -4.53 23.38 -3.95
CA PHE A 282 -5.40 24.34 -3.28
C PHE A 282 -4.68 25.64 -2.91
N SER A 283 -3.40 25.58 -2.53
CA SER A 283 -2.61 26.78 -2.24
C SER A 283 -2.39 27.62 -3.50
N ALA A 284 -2.04 26.98 -4.62
CA ALA A 284 -1.90 27.67 -5.90
C ALA A 284 -3.24 28.31 -6.33
N CYS A 285 -4.35 27.58 -6.23
CA CYS A 285 -5.67 28.14 -6.53
C CYS A 285 -5.99 29.33 -5.62
N ASP A 286 -5.76 29.22 -4.31
CA ASP A 286 -6.12 30.29 -3.39
C ASP A 286 -5.23 31.53 -3.58
N ILE A 287 -3.93 31.37 -3.86
CA ILE A 287 -2.99 32.47 -4.09
C ILE A 287 -3.22 33.12 -5.46
N PHE A 288 -3.24 32.34 -6.54
CA PHE A 288 -3.27 32.87 -7.91
C PHE A 288 -4.68 33.17 -8.41
N LEU A 289 -5.70 32.45 -7.92
CA LEU A 289 -7.10 32.60 -8.34
C LEU A 289 -7.96 33.28 -7.25
N ARG A 290 -7.32 34.03 -6.35
CA ARG A 290 -7.97 34.84 -5.29
C ARG A 290 -9.00 34.01 -4.51
N GLY A 291 -8.54 32.93 -3.90
CA GLY A 291 -9.36 32.05 -3.06
C GLY A 291 -10.34 31.14 -3.81
N SER A 292 -10.23 31.01 -5.14
CA SER A 292 -11.19 30.27 -5.97
C SER A 292 -10.51 29.06 -6.63
N SER A 293 -10.73 27.86 -6.11
CA SER A 293 -10.40 26.62 -6.83
C SER A 293 -11.27 26.44 -8.06
N VAL A 294 -10.89 25.53 -8.97
CA VAL A 294 -11.63 25.28 -10.22
C VAL A 294 -13.09 24.94 -9.94
N GLY A 295 -13.36 24.05 -8.98
CA GLY A 295 -14.73 23.74 -8.57
C GLY A 295 -15.48 24.97 -8.06
N LYS A 296 -14.85 25.80 -7.21
CA LYS A 296 -15.45 27.04 -6.72
C LYS A 296 -15.74 28.02 -7.86
N MET A 297 -14.85 28.14 -8.84
CA MET A 297 -15.06 29.01 -10.00
C MET A 297 -16.31 28.63 -10.78
N ILE A 298 -16.53 27.33 -11.02
CA ILE A 298 -17.72 26.80 -11.71
C ILE A 298 -19.00 27.18 -10.96
N PHE A 299 -19.00 27.05 -9.64
CA PHE A 299 -20.15 27.41 -8.80
C PHE A 299 -20.22 28.90 -8.41
N LYS A 300 -19.35 29.74 -8.99
CA LYS A 300 -19.22 31.18 -8.68
C LYS A 300 -19.05 31.46 -7.19
N GLN A 301 -18.20 30.68 -6.54
CA GLN A 301 -17.86 30.83 -5.12
C GLN A 301 -16.48 31.47 -4.95
N THR A 302 -16.25 32.10 -3.80
CA THR A 302 -14.92 32.56 -3.37
C THR A 302 -14.77 32.47 -1.87
N ILE A 303 -13.54 32.61 -1.38
CA ILE A 303 -13.26 32.71 0.05
C ILE A 303 -13.34 34.18 0.43
N SER A 304 -13.97 34.46 1.56
CA SER A 304 -14.06 35.79 2.16
C SER A 304 -13.61 35.69 3.63
N PRO A 305 -13.01 36.75 4.21
CA PRO A 305 -12.79 36.80 5.64
C PRO A 305 -14.14 36.81 6.36
N THR A 306 -14.19 36.29 7.58
CA THR A 306 -15.44 36.25 8.33
C THR A 306 -15.91 37.62 8.80
N LYS A 307 -15.00 38.60 8.92
CA LYS A 307 -15.30 39.98 9.29
C LYS A 307 -15.12 40.91 8.09
N LEU A 308 -16.07 41.82 7.91
CA LEU A 308 -16.02 42.82 6.86
C LEU A 308 -14.83 43.77 7.08
N GLY A 309 -14.08 44.07 6.02
CA GLY A 309 -12.93 44.97 6.06
C GLY A 309 -11.61 44.32 6.50
N GLU A 310 -11.61 43.05 6.92
CA GLU A 310 -10.37 42.29 7.05
C GLU A 310 -9.87 41.83 5.68
N GLU A 311 -8.55 41.72 5.53
CA GLU A 311 -7.93 41.14 4.34
C GLU A 311 -7.43 39.72 4.62
N ILE A 312 -7.57 38.82 3.64
CA ILE A 312 -7.05 37.46 3.76
C ILE A 312 -5.56 37.49 3.43
N THR A 313 -4.71 37.27 4.44
CA THR A 313 -3.26 37.18 4.24
C THR A 313 -2.86 35.87 3.57
N GLN A 314 -1.69 35.84 2.92
CA GLN A 314 -1.12 34.61 2.35
C GLN A 314 -0.89 33.52 3.40
N ASN A 315 -0.43 33.89 4.61
CA ASN A 315 -0.24 32.96 5.71
C ASN A 315 -1.56 32.31 6.15
N THR A 316 -2.64 33.10 6.18
CA THR A 316 -3.99 32.59 6.45
C THR A 316 -4.41 31.54 5.42
N LEU A 317 -4.14 31.78 4.13
CA LEU A 317 -4.43 30.83 3.05
C LEU A 317 -3.58 29.55 3.15
N LEU A 318 -2.31 29.66 3.51
CA LEU A 318 -1.42 28.50 3.67
C LEU A 318 -1.87 27.62 4.84
N ILE A 319 -2.17 28.21 6.01
CA ILE A 319 -2.69 27.48 7.17
C ILE A 319 -4.01 26.79 6.83
N ARG A 320 -4.92 27.52 6.17
CA ARG A 320 -6.19 26.98 5.66
C ARG A 320 -5.96 25.74 4.80
N ASN A 321 -5.07 25.82 3.81
CA ASN A 321 -4.86 24.73 2.86
C ASN A 321 -4.05 23.57 3.44
N LEU A 322 -3.18 23.81 4.41
CA LEU A 322 -2.49 22.76 5.16
C LEU A 322 -3.50 21.92 5.94
N ILE A 323 -4.36 22.58 6.72
CA ILE A 323 -5.44 21.91 7.47
C ILE A 323 -6.37 21.20 6.49
N LYS A 324 -6.76 21.86 5.39
CA LYS A 324 -7.59 21.25 4.35
C LYS A 324 -7.00 19.93 3.82
N SER A 325 -5.70 19.90 3.57
CA SER A 325 -5.00 18.77 2.99
C SER A 325 -4.80 17.63 3.99
N ILE A 326 -4.50 17.93 5.25
CA ILE A 326 -4.43 16.91 6.32
C ILE A 326 -5.77 16.23 6.51
N PHE A 327 -6.85 17.02 6.54
CA PHE A 327 -8.20 16.50 6.76
C PHE A 327 -8.87 15.97 5.48
N SER A 328 -8.18 15.99 4.33
CA SER A 328 -8.69 15.51 3.04
C SER A 328 -9.13 14.04 3.06
N PHE A 329 -8.59 13.26 4.01
CA PHE A 329 -8.94 11.85 4.26
C PHE A 329 -10.19 11.64 5.12
N PHE A 330 -10.77 12.72 5.67
CA PHE A 330 -11.92 12.64 6.58
C PHE A 330 -13.09 13.49 6.06
N PRO A 331 -13.66 13.16 4.88
CA PRO A 331 -14.71 13.96 4.27
C PRO A 331 -15.98 14.05 5.14
N LEU A 332 -16.25 13.06 5.99
CA LEU A 332 -17.40 13.07 6.89
C LEU A 332 -17.28 14.15 7.99
N ILE A 333 -16.07 14.36 8.54
CA ILE A 333 -15.81 15.45 9.49
C ILE A 333 -16.13 16.80 8.83
N TYR A 334 -15.82 16.94 7.55
CA TYR A 334 -16.13 18.14 6.79
C TYR A 334 -17.62 18.34 6.57
N LEU A 335 -18.38 17.30 6.27
CA LEU A 335 -19.83 17.40 6.10
C LEU A 335 -20.54 17.82 7.38
N VAL A 336 -20.10 17.28 8.52
CA VAL A 336 -20.63 17.64 9.83
C VAL A 336 -20.25 19.08 10.20
N ALA A 337 -19.01 19.49 9.92
CA ALA A 337 -18.58 20.86 10.18
C ALA A 337 -19.43 21.87 9.39
N LEU A 338 -19.90 21.57 8.18
CA LEU A 338 -20.77 22.46 7.39
C LEU A 338 -22.15 22.73 8.00
N ALA A 339 -22.55 22.04 9.08
CA ALA A 339 -23.84 22.22 9.73
C ALA A 339 -23.96 23.51 10.56
N ASN A 340 -22.86 24.20 10.86
CA ASN A 340 -22.92 25.47 11.59
C ASN A 340 -23.56 26.60 10.74
N PRO A 341 -24.10 27.67 11.36
CA PRO A 341 -24.76 28.77 10.64
C PRO A 341 -23.87 29.48 9.60
N ALA A 342 -22.59 29.67 9.91
CA ALA A 342 -21.60 30.22 8.98
C ALA A 342 -21.14 29.20 7.91
N ARG A 343 -21.62 27.96 8.02
CA ARG A 343 -21.26 26.77 7.25
C ARG A 343 -19.75 26.54 7.20
N GLN A 344 -18.97 27.00 8.17
CA GLN A 344 -17.51 26.90 8.08
C GLN A 344 -17.05 25.46 8.27
N THR A 345 -16.05 25.04 7.51
CA THR A 345 -15.33 23.80 7.83
C THR A 345 -14.19 24.07 8.83
N LEU A 346 -13.55 23.02 9.35
CA LEU A 346 -12.42 23.18 10.30
C LEU A 346 -11.30 24.07 9.76
N HIS A 347 -10.94 23.94 8.48
CA HIS A 347 -9.93 24.80 7.87
C HIS A 347 -10.41 26.24 7.70
N ASP A 348 -11.69 26.44 7.42
CA ASP A 348 -12.30 27.77 7.34
C ASP A 348 -12.31 28.45 8.71
N MET A 349 -12.66 27.71 9.79
CA MET A 349 -12.64 28.19 11.17
C MET A 349 -11.23 28.57 11.62
N ALA A 350 -10.25 27.69 11.42
CA ALA A 350 -8.86 27.95 11.80
C ALA A 350 -8.27 29.18 11.07
N ALA A 351 -8.69 29.39 9.83
CA ALA A 351 -8.26 30.54 9.03
C ALA A 351 -9.14 31.78 9.19
N LYS A 352 -10.21 31.74 9.99
CA LYS A 352 -11.23 32.81 10.10
C LYS A 352 -11.75 33.26 8.72
N THR A 353 -12.05 32.29 7.87
CA THR A 353 -12.59 32.51 6.52
C THR A 353 -13.94 31.82 6.35
N THR A 354 -14.70 32.20 5.33
CA THR A 354 -15.90 31.49 4.92
C THR A 354 -16.01 31.46 3.39
N VAL A 355 -16.77 30.52 2.86
CA VAL A 355 -17.03 30.41 1.41
C VAL A 355 -18.34 31.10 1.08
N ILE A 356 -18.29 32.08 0.20
CA ILE A 356 -19.41 32.94 -0.16
C ILE A 356 -19.72 32.81 -1.65
N ASP A 357 -20.95 33.13 -2.02
CA ASP A 357 -21.29 33.30 -3.43
C ASP A 357 -20.69 34.62 -3.94
N LYS A 358 -19.98 34.60 -5.08
CA LYS A 358 -19.58 35.82 -5.78
C LYS A 358 -20.86 36.52 -6.22
N LYS A 359 -21.06 37.78 -5.83
CA LYS A 359 -22.12 38.62 -6.42
C LYS A 359 -21.88 38.62 -7.92
N SER A 360 -22.93 38.33 -8.70
CA SER A 360 -22.85 38.53 -10.15
C SER A 360 -22.74 40.04 -10.36
N GLU A 361 -21.53 40.54 -10.54
CA GLU A 361 -21.37 41.77 -11.30
C GLU A 361 -22.01 41.47 -12.66
N LYS A 362 -23.15 42.11 -12.94
CA LYS A 362 -23.64 42.18 -14.31
C LYS A 362 -22.51 42.86 -15.08
N ILE A 363 -21.76 42.07 -15.85
CA ILE A 363 -20.84 42.57 -16.87
C ILE A 363 -21.68 43.24 -17.94
#